data_AF-A0A9W8LVQ2-F1
#
_entry.id   AF-A0A9W8LVQ2-F1
#
_cell.length_a   1.000
_cell.length_b   1.000
_cell.length_c   1.000
_cell.angle_alpha   90.00
_cell.angle_beta   90.00
_cell.angle_gamma   90.00
#
_symmetry.space_group_name_H-M   'P 1'
#
loop_
_entity.id
_entity.type
_entity.pdbx_description
1 polymer ?
#
loop_
_entity_poly.entity_id
_entity_poly.type
_entity_poly.pdbx_seq_one_letter_code
_entity_poly.pdbx_strand_id
1 'polypeptide(L)'
;MYEVRPGDYCYKIASDNGISYEQFLKQNPGIDCTNLRVGQSVCLIPTSYGGGWNNWGGNGWGNGYDNTKSNGECRSYIVREGDLCSRIARDHGISFDKLIELNQRSYGWRGCSRLHVGQKLCV
;
A
#
# COMPACT_ATOMS: atom_id res chain seq x y z
N MET A 1 2.70 1.88 17.96
CA MET A 1 3.21 3.26 18.06
C MET A 1 4.55 3.31 17.36
N TYR A 2 4.81 4.33 16.55
CA TYR A 2 6.09 4.56 15.88
C TYR A 2 6.74 5.82 16.42
N GLU A 3 8.05 5.80 16.63
CA GLU A 3 8.83 6.94 17.08
C GLU A 3 9.57 7.56 15.90
N VAL A 4 9.33 8.85 15.65
CA VAL A 4 9.90 9.61 14.53
C VAL A 4 11.43 9.62 14.60
N ARG A 5 12.08 9.30 13.49
CA ARG A 5 13.53 9.24 13.32
C ARG A 5 14.07 10.41 12.50
N PRO A 6 15.38 10.70 12.57
CA PRO A 6 15.99 11.70 11.71
C PRO A 6 15.74 11.41 10.22
N GLY A 7 15.27 12.42 9.47
CA GLY A 7 14.96 12.30 8.05
C GLY A 7 13.58 11.70 7.74
N ASP A 8 12.73 11.57 8.75
CA ASP A 8 11.32 11.23 8.55
C ASP A 8 10.47 12.46 8.21
N TYR A 9 9.42 12.20 7.44
CA TYR A 9 8.30 13.10 7.22
C TYR A 9 7.05 12.23 7.08
N CYS A 10 5.87 12.80 7.36
CA CYS A 10 4.63 12.04 7.46
C CYS A 10 4.37 11.08 6.28
N TYR A 11 4.59 11.54 5.04
CA TYR A 11 4.40 10.70 3.86
C TYR A 11 5.36 9.51 3.81
N LYS A 12 6.63 9.71 4.16
CA LYS A 12 7.62 8.62 4.24
C LYS A 12 7.26 7.61 5.31
N ILE A 13 6.89 8.07 6.51
CA ILE A 13 6.46 7.16 7.59
C ILE A 13 5.24 6.34 7.15
N ALA A 14 4.22 6.99 6.59
CA ALA A 14 3.02 6.33 6.10
C ALA A 14 3.36 5.26 5.04
N SER A 15 4.13 5.65 4.02
CA SER A 15 4.55 4.80 2.92
C SER A 15 5.39 3.60 3.39
N ASP A 16 6.39 3.85 4.24
CA ASP A 16 7.29 2.82 4.75
C ASP A 16 6.58 1.81 5.67
N ASN A 17 5.43 2.20 6.25
CA ASN A 17 4.60 1.37 7.12
C ASN A 17 3.30 0.88 6.44
N GLY A 18 3.18 1.05 5.13
CA GLY A 18 2.08 0.45 4.35
C GLY A 18 0.70 1.04 4.60
N ILE A 19 0.59 2.30 5.05
CA ILE A 19 -0.67 3.04 5.16
C ILE A 19 -0.69 4.26 4.24
N SER A 20 -1.88 4.71 3.83
CA SER A 20 -2.01 5.93 3.03
C SER A 20 -1.66 7.16 3.85
N TYR A 21 -1.25 8.24 3.18
CA TYR A 21 -1.01 9.53 3.85
C TYR A 21 -2.28 10.05 4.53
N GLU A 22 -3.44 9.92 3.88
CA GLU A 22 -4.73 10.31 4.48
C GLU A 22 -5.07 9.46 5.70
N GLN A 23 -4.79 8.15 5.66
CA GLN A 23 -4.98 7.27 6.80
C GLN A 23 -4.06 7.65 7.96
N PHE A 24 -2.79 7.96 7.67
CA PHE A 24 -1.85 8.47 8.66
C PHE A 24 -2.36 9.76 9.33
N LEU A 25 -2.85 10.73 8.55
CA LEU A 25 -3.42 11.96 9.10
C LEU A 25 -4.68 11.72 9.93
N LYS A 26 -5.55 10.79 9.51
CA LYS A 26 -6.74 10.39 10.27
C LYS A 26 -6.39 9.73 11.60
N GLN A 27 -5.34 8.91 11.63
CA GLN A 27 -4.86 8.22 12.83
C GLN A 27 -4.06 9.13 13.77
N ASN A 28 -3.58 10.27 13.26
CA ASN A 28 -2.85 11.28 14.02
C ASN A 28 -3.53 12.66 13.93
N PRO A 29 -4.75 12.83 14.47
CA PRO A 29 -5.44 14.12 14.43
C PRO A 29 -4.60 15.24 15.04
N GLY A 30 -4.49 16.36 14.34
CA GLY A 30 -3.72 17.53 14.79
C GLY A 30 -2.20 17.41 14.62
N ILE A 31 -1.71 16.36 13.95
CA ILE A 31 -0.29 16.28 13.62
C ILE A 31 0.11 17.40 12.65
N ASP A 32 1.22 18.07 12.96
CA ASP A 32 1.85 19.05 12.07
C ASP A 32 2.97 18.38 11.28
N CYS A 33 2.68 18.03 10.02
CA CYS A 33 3.65 17.39 9.14
C CYS A 33 4.78 18.31 8.67
N THR A 34 4.67 19.63 8.90
CA THR A 34 5.75 20.58 8.62
C THR A 34 6.71 20.75 9.80
N ASN A 35 6.32 20.28 10.98
CA ASN A 35 7.08 20.40 12.22
C ASN A 35 7.15 19.07 12.99
N LEU A 36 7.38 17.98 12.25
CA LEU A 36 7.52 16.65 12.83
C LEU A 36 8.84 16.55 13.60
N ARG A 37 8.78 16.16 14.88
CA ARG A 37 9.98 16.15 15.77
C ARG A 37 10.54 14.75 15.94
N VAL A 38 11.87 14.62 15.89
CA VAL A 38 12.55 13.37 16.27
C VAL A 38 12.17 12.99 17.70
N GLY A 39 11.85 11.71 17.92
CA GLY A 39 11.33 11.21 19.20
C GLY A 39 9.83 11.37 19.40
N GLN A 40 9.13 12.10 18.51
CA GLN A 40 7.67 12.21 18.57
C GLN A 40 7.04 10.84 18.27
N SER A 41 6.04 10.46 19.08
CA SER A 41 5.28 9.24 18.85
C SER A 41 4.09 9.49 17.92
N VAL A 42 3.91 8.61 16.92
CA VAL A 42 2.78 8.61 15.99
C VAL A 42 2.08 7.26 15.95
N CYS A 43 0.77 7.29 15.76
CA CYS A 43 -0.08 6.13 15.60
C CYS A 43 0.04 5.60 14.17
N LEU A 44 0.38 4.32 14.05
CA LEU A 44 0.42 3.59 12.79
C LEU A 44 -0.36 2.30 13.00
N ILE A 45 -1.63 2.32 12.62
CA ILE A 45 -2.49 1.14 12.54
C ILE A 45 -2.49 0.73 11.07
N PRO A 46 -1.77 -0.35 10.71
CA PRO A 46 -1.85 -0.92 9.37
C PRO A 46 -3.30 -1.27 9.08
N THR A 47 -3.81 -0.91 7.91
CA THR A 47 -5.15 -1.35 7.50
C THR A 47 -5.10 -2.77 6.97
N SER A 48 -4.77 -3.71 7.83
CA SER A 48 -5.28 -5.06 7.75
C SER A 48 -6.22 -5.22 8.94
N TYR A 49 -7.51 -5.36 8.66
CA TYR A 49 -8.66 -5.48 9.58
C TYR A 49 -9.29 -4.16 10.09
N GLY A 50 -10.38 -3.72 9.44
CA GLY A 50 -11.28 -2.70 10.04
C GLY A 50 -12.12 -1.91 9.05
N GLY A 51 -13.09 -2.54 8.39
CA GLY A 51 -14.08 -1.85 7.56
C GLY A 51 -15.07 -2.84 6.98
N GLY A 52 -16.25 -2.90 7.61
CA GLY A 52 -17.27 -3.91 7.35
C GLY A 52 -17.71 -3.98 5.89
N TRP A 53 -17.99 -5.22 5.52
CA TRP A 53 -18.83 -5.58 4.41
C TRP A 53 -20.21 -4.94 4.60
N ASN A 54 -20.61 -4.04 3.71
CA ASN A 54 -21.99 -3.91 3.31
C ASN A 54 -22.13 -4.51 1.90
N ASN A 55 -22.69 -5.72 1.94
CA ASN A 55 -23.24 -6.52 0.87
C ASN A 55 -23.85 -5.67 -0.26
N TRP A 56 -23.52 -5.94 -1.53
CA TRP A 56 -24.57 -6.21 -2.51
C TRP A 56 -24.05 -6.79 -3.83
N GLY A 57 -24.25 -8.10 -4.00
CA GLY A 57 -24.68 -8.62 -5.29
C GLY A 57 -26.13 -8.20 -5.50
N GLY A 58 -26.34 -6.99 -6.03
CA GLY A 58 -27.66 -6.45 -6.33
C GLY A 58 -27.61 -4.94 -6.58
N ASN A 59 -27.64 -4.59 -7.87
CA ASN A 59 -28.10 -3.32 -8.43
C ASN A 59 -27.71 -1.99 -7.77
N GLY A 60 -26.58 -1.44 -8.25
CA GLY A 60 -26.43 0.01 -8.48
C GLY A 60 -25.28 0.66 -7.72
N TRP A 61 -24.31 1.17 -8.49
CA TRP A 61 -23.16 2.01 -8.08
C TRP A 61 -21.96 1.26 -7.48
N GLY A 62 -21.51 0.22 -8.18
CA GLY A 62 -20.22 -0.44 -7.93
C GLY A 62 -19.05 0.39 -8.47
N ASN A 63 -18.12 0.76 -7.60
CA ASN A 63 -16.76 1.13 -8.03
C ASN A 63 -15.89 -0.12 -7.79
N GLY A 64 -15.67 -0.88 -8.85
CA GLY A 64 -15.21 -2.26 -8.82
C GLY A 64 -13.81 -2.46 -8.26
N TYR A 65 -13.73 -2.83 -6.99
CA TYR A 65 -12.64 -3.63 -6.43
C TYR A 65 -13.06 -5.11 -6.48
N ASP A 66 -13.10 -5.63 -7.70
CA ASP A 66 -13.40 -7.04 -8.00
C ASP A 66 -12.17 -7.90 -7.67
N ASN A 67 -12.13 -8.44 -6.46
CA ASN A 67 -11.20 -9.49 -6.03
C ASN A 67 -11.61 -10.89 -6.54
N THR A 68 -12.53 -10.98 -7.51
CA THR A 68 -12.94 -12.23 -8.16
C THR A 68 -12.68 -12.29 -9.67
N LYS A 69 -12.00 -11.30 -10.27
CA LYS A 69 -11.38 -11.45 -11.59
C LYS A 69 -9.86 -11.59 -11.49
N SER A 70 -9.42 -12.73 -10.98
CA SER A 70 -8.28 -13.39 -11.59
C SER A 70 -8.59 -14.86 -11.65
N ASN A 71 -8.81 -15.36 -12.84
CA ASN A 71 -8.92 -16.77 -13.15
C ASN A 71 -7.53 -17.45 -13.03
N GLY A 72 -6.71 -17.04 -12.06
CA GLY A 72 -5.27 -17.31 -12.02
C GLY A 72 -4.44 -16.51 -13.04
N GLU A 73 -5.02 -15.53 -13.75
CA GLU A 73 -4.27 -14.73 -14.72
C GLU A 73 -3.47 -13.62 -14.03
N CYS A 74 -2.16 -13.86 -13.90
CA CYS A 74 -1.17 -12.84 -13.58
C CYS A 74 -1.01 -11.90 -14.78
N ARG A 75 -1.57 -10.69 -14.72
CA ARG A 75 -1.21 -9.64 -15.68
C ARG A 75 0.19 -9.16 -15.33
N SER A 76 1.11 -9.18 -16.29
CA SER A 76 2.49 -8.80 -16.00
C SER A 76 2.73 -7.31 -16.12
N TYR A 77 3.39 -6.74 -15.11
CA TYR A 77 3.95 -5.39 -15.12
C TYR A 77 5.48 -5.45 -15.07
N ILE A 78 6.16 -4.48 -15.69
CA ILE A 78 7.63 -4.35 -15.63
C ILE A 78 7.94 -3.08 -14.86
N VAL A 79 8.66 -3.24 -13.75
CA VAL A 79 9.10 -2.13 -12.89
C VAL A 79 9.92 -1.13 -13.68
N ARG A 80 9.57 0.14 -13.53
CA ARG A 80 10.24 1.32 -14.08
C ARG A 80 11.02 2.05 -12.99
N GLU A 81 11.90 2.95 -13.41
CA GLU A 81 12.65 3.79 -12.48
C GLU A 81 11.71 4.66 -11.65
N GLY A 82 11.93 4.68 -10.33
CA GLY A 82 11.11 5.46 -9.38
C GLY A 82 9.77 4.82 -8.98
N ASP A 83 9.49 3.59 -9.42
CA ASP A 83 8.30 2.85 -9.01
C ASP A 83 8.34 2.49 -7.53
N LEU A 84 7.14 2.47 -6.94
CA LEU A 84 6.88 1.94 -5.62
C LEU A 84 5.78 0.89 -5.73
N CYS A 85 5.91 -0.23 -5.02
CA CYS A 85 4.85 -1.25 -4.96
C CYS A 85 3.47 -0.68 -4.63
N SER A 86 3.39 0.32 -3.75
CA SER A 86 2.13 0.98 -3.40
C SER A 86 1.50 1.71 -4.57
N ARG A 87 2.31 2.37 -5.43
CA ARG A 87 1.82 3.00 -6.65
C ARG A 87 1.42 1.96 -7.70
N ILE A 88 2.24 0.93 -7.91
CA ILE A 88 1.92 -0.15 -8.84
C ILE A 88 0.60 -0.82 -8.46
N ALA A 89 0.43 -1.23 -7.20
CA ALA A 89 -0.79 -1.85 -6.71
C ALA A 89 -2.01 -0.95 -6.95
N ARG A 90 -1.91 0.33 -6.56
CA ARG A 90 -2.98 1.33 -6.75
C ARG A 90 -3.33 1.54 -8.21
N ASP A 91 -2.34 1.73 -9.07
CA ASP A 91 -2.53 2.05 -10.49
C ASP A 91 -3.09 0.84 -11.27
N HIS A 92 -2.91 -0.37 -10.72
CA HIS A 92 -3.47 -1.62 -11.24
C HIS A 92 -4.74 -2.09 -10.53
N GLY A 93 -5.26 -1.31 -9.57
CA GLY A 93 -6.52 -1.60 -8.89
C GLY A 93 -6.48 -2.79 -7.92
N ILE A 94 -5.29 -3.22 -7.47
CA ILE A 94 -5.12 -4.29 -6.48
C ILE A 94 -4.61 -3.74 -5.14
N SER A 95 -4.83 -4.48 -4.06
CA SER A 95 -4.28 -4.09 -2.75
C SER A 95 -2.77 -4.32 -2.70
N PHE A 96 -2.08 -3.60 -1.80
CA PHE A 96 -0.66 -3.81 -1.56
C PHE A 96 -0.38 -5.27 -1.16
N ASP A 97 -1.14 -5.82 -0.22
CA ASP A 97 -0.98 -7.22 0.21
C ASP A 97 -1.24 -8.21 -0.94
N LYS A 98 -2.20 -7.92 -1.82
CA LYS A 98 -2.46 -8.77 -2.99
C LYS A 98 -1.28 -8.73 -3.96
N LEU A 99 -0.65 -7.58 -4.18
CA LEU A 99 0.58 -7.48 -4.96
C LEU A 99 1.69 -8.33 -4.34
N ILE A 100 1.86 -8.32 -3.02
CA ILE A 100 2.83 -9.18 -2.34
C ILE A 100 2.49 -10.65 -2.58
N GLU A 101 1.25 -11.06 -2.28
CA GLU A 101 0.75 -12.43 -2.42
C GLU A 101 0.99 -12.99 -3.83
N LEU A 102 0.63 -12.23 -4.87
CA LEU A 102 0.80 -12.62 -6.27
C LEU A 102 2.28 -12.86 -6.63
N ASN A 103 3.21 -12.20 -5.94
CA ASN A 103 4.64 -12.24 -6.28
C ASN A 103 5.49 -13.04 -5.30
N GLN A 104 4.94 -13.55 -4.19
CA GLN A 104 5.70 -14.33 -3.19
C GLN A 104 6.46 -15.52 -3.77
N ARG A 105 5.98 -16.08 -4.88
CA ARG A 105 6.60 -17.20 -5.60
C ARG A 105 7.26 -16.81 -6.92
N SER A 106 7.26 -15.52 -7.27
CA SER A 106 7.87 -15.01 -8.49
C SER A 106 9.39 -15.05 -8.38
N TYR A 107 10.03 -15.55 -9.43
CA TYR A 107 11.49 -15.59 -9.52
C TYR A 107 12.08 -14.18 -9.36
N GLY A 108 13.00 -14.01 -8.41
CA GLY A 108 13.64 -12.72 -8.10
C GLY A 108 12.87 -11.81 -7.15
N TRP A 109 11.65 -12.18 -6.73
CA TRP A 109 10.92 -11.41 -5.73
C TRP A 109 11.59 -11.48 -4.35
N ARG A 110 11.98 -10.32 -3.83
CA ARG A 110 12.57 -10.15 -2.48
C ARG A 110 11.82 -9.15 -1.63
N GLY A 111 10.56 -8.91 -1.96
CA GLY A 111 9.72 -7.88 -1.37
C GLY A 111 9.97 -6.48 -1.95
N CYS A 112 9.07 -5.56 -1.60
CA CYS A 112 9.02 -4.20 -2.14
C CYS A 112 10.25 -3.33 -1.81
N SER A 113 10.95 -3.63 -0.72
CA SER A 113 12.19 -2.92 -0.35
C SER A 113 13.36 -3.24 -1.30
N ARG A 114 13.22 -4.28 -2.13
CA ARG A 114 14.20 -4.66 -3.15
C ARG A 114 13.56 -4.66 -4.53
N LEU A 115 12.65 -3.73 -4.80
CA LEU A 115 12.10 -3.56 -6.15
C LEU A 115 13.20 -2.98 -7.08
N HIS A 116 13.46 -3.61 -8.22
CA HIS A 116 14.46 -3.15 -9.19
C HIS A 116 13.88 -2.96 -10.59
N VAL A 117 14.41 -1.98 -11.31
CA VAL A 117 14.00 -1.68 -12.69
C VAL A 117 14.15 -2.92 -13.57
N GLY A 118 13.15 -3.18 -14.40
CA GLY A 118 13.07 -4.38 -15.25
C GLY A 118 12.52 -5.62 -14.56
N GLN A 119 12.28 -5.59 -13.24
CA GLN A 119 11.67 -6.71 -12.53
C GLN A 119 10.22 -6.91 -12.99
N LYS A 120 9.85 -8.16 -13.28
CA LYS A 120 8.50 -8.53 -13.70
C LYS A 120 7.65 -8.85 -12.49
N LEU A 121 6.49 -8.20 -12.38
CA LEU A 121 5.49 -8.42 -11.33
C LEU A 121 4.18 -8.93 -11.89
N CYS A 122 3.48 -9.73 -11.10
CA CYS A 122 2.07 -10.02 -11.26
C CYS A 122 1.25 -8.92 -10.59
N VAL A 123 0.34 -8.30 -11.35
CA VAL A 123 -0.60 -7.26 -10.92
C VAL A 123 -2.02 -7.61 -11.32
#